data_AF-A0AAV4J925-F1
#
_entry.id   AF-A0AAV4J925-F1
#
_cell.length_a   1.000
_cell.length_b   1.000
_cell.length_c   1.000
_cell.angle_alpha   90.00
_cell.angle_beta   90.00
_cell.angle_gamma   90.00
#
_symmetry.space_group_name_H-M   'P 1'
#
loop_
_entity.id
_entity.type
_entity.pdbx_description
1 polymer ?
#
loop_
_entity_poly.entity_id
_entity_poly.type
_entity_poly.pdbx_seq_one_letter_code
_entity_poly.pdbx_strand_id
1 'polypeptide(L)'
;MDFNSIADGVAMSSSQSSYSASSSSSDGDKLYPHLDSFYKESDDDEDFDSIALDESPSFSPRLKRYLFPQKEFVEDLRPEEVRWFYKTDKGKKWSAFIGYDSLRIECRYRALGLNDESGDIDLNDKILVRGGLYEVDVMKNLCTPVYWTEDELSICRGTWFEEGNWQPLPDGYSSQLEVEHMAKFKGEKLVDSAPDPPKGSKPVIHNIKFKDFHVDWNATDEIYKYNESVSSKLMRNVRQSLGWQKSGTRLRRGFCMEAVMDDKPPDVCHLVFVIHGIGQKMDTGSIVRCTKDLRQCVKYMSAKMFPEFDHANKRAEFLPVQWRSSLKLDGGKS
;
A
#
# COMPACT_ATOMS: atom_id res chain seq x y z
N MET A 1 -18.75 -45.37 64.27
CA MET A 1 -20.19 -45.36 64.60
C MET A 1 -20.86 -44.61 63.48
N ASP A 2 -21.62 -45.31 62.66
CA ASP A 2 -22.39 -44.72 61.56
C ASP A 2 -23.57 -43.92 62.09
N PHE A 3 -24.10 -42.96 61.30
CA PHE A 3 -25.46 -43.07 60.74
C PHE A 3 -25.81 -41.91 59.77
N ASN A 4 -26.09 -42.32 58.53
CA ASN A 4 -27.00 -41.78 57.51
C ASN A 4 -27.01 -40.32 57.00
N SER A 5 -26.98 -40.25 55.67
CA SER A 5 -27.50 -39.21 54.77
C SER A 5 -29.00 -39.42 54.47
N ILE A 6 -29.73 -38.34 54.11
CA ILE A 6 -30.97 -38.35 53.29
C ILE A 6 -31.01 -37.08 52.39
N ALA A 7 -31.49 -37.21 51.15
CA ALA A 7 -31.85 -36.14 50.18
C ALA A 7 -33.38 -36.10 49.95
N ASP A 8 -34.05 -35.19 49.24
CA ASP A 8 -33.71 -34.25 48.13
C ASP A 8 -34.55 -32.94 48.29
N GLY A 9 -34.61 -31.92 47.42
CA GLY A 9 -34.09 -31.65 46.07
C GLY A 9 -34.99 -30.62 45.34
N VAL A 10 -34.41 -29.81 44.44
CA VAL A 10 -35.04 -29.01 43.34
C VAL A 10 -36.15 -27.97 43.67
N ALA A 11 -35.88 -26.67 43.37
CA ALA A 11 -36.63 -25.85 42.39
C ALA A 11 -36.06 -24.43 42.23
N MET A 12 -36.12 -23.87 41.00
CA MET A 12 -35.72 -22.48 40.70
C MET A 12 -36.85 -21.47 40.95
N SER A 13 -36.50 -20.22 41.23
CA SER A 13 -37.35 -19.06 40.95
C SER A 13 -36.48 -17.88 40.50
N SER A 14 -36.82 -17.30 39.35
CA SER A 14 -36.19 -16.11 38.79
C SER A 14 -36.86 -14.84 39.33
N SER A 15 -36.11 -13.75 39.42
CA SER A 15 -36.68 -12.43 39.70
C SER A 15 -35.92 -11.37 38.91
N GLN A 16 -36.52 -10.95 37.80
CA GLN A 16 -36.11 -9.78 37.04
C GLN A 16 -36.51 -8.53 37.84
N SER A 17 -35.64 -7.52 37.89
CA SER A 17 -36.02 -6.16 38.32
C SER A 17 -35.92 -5.22 37.14
N SER A 18 -37.07 -4.70 36.73
CA SER A 18 -37.21 -3.70 35.68
C SER A 18 -37.17 -2.30 36.29
N TYR A 19 -36.19 -1.49 35.87
CA TYR A 19 -36.15 -0.06 36.19
C TYR A 19 -36.63 0.75 34.99
N SER A 20 -37.80 1.38 35.14
CA SER A 20 -38.32 2.37 34.21
C SER A 20 -37.86 3.76 34.62
N ALA A 21 -37.04 4.40 33.77
CA ALA A 21 -36.70 5.82 33.90
C ALA A 21 -37.54 6.63 32.91
N SER A 22 -38.39 7.52 33.41
CA SER A 22 -39.15 8.49 32.61
C SER A 22 -38.31 9.73 32.33
N SER A 23 -38.22 10.15 31.07
CA SER A 23 -37.55 11.38 30.66
C SER A 23 -38.55 12.54 30.57
N SER A 24 -38.42 13.51 31.46
CA SER A 24 -39.05 14.83 31.31
C SER A 24 -38.16 15.71 30.40
N SER A 25 -38.75 16.25 29.34
CA SER A 25 -38.07 17.10 28.37
C SER A 25 -37.79 18.51 28.90
N SER A 26 -36.56 18.99 28.75
CA SER A 26 -36.22 20.41 28.77
C SER A 26 -35.34 20.75 27.56
N ASP A 27 -35.83 21.61 26.67
CA ASP A 27 -35.07 22.10 25.51
C ASP A 27 -33.83 22.89 25.94
N GLY A 28 -32.69 22.64 25.28
CA GLY A 28 -31.44 23.39 25.46
C GLY A 28 -30.32 22.89 24.54
N ASP A 29 -29.80 23.77 23.70
CA ASP A 29 -28.54 23.69 22.94
C ASP A 29 -28.24 22.45 22.07
N LYS A 30 -28.84 22.43 20.88
CA LYS A 30 -28.34 21.68 19.73
C LYS A 30 -27.12 22.37 19.10
N LEU A 31 -25.91 21.93 19.42
CA LEU A 31 -24.67 22.42 18.79
C LEU A 31 -23.82 21.34 18.09
N TYR A 32 -24.17 20.05 18.22
CA TYR A 32 -23.52 18.95 17.48
C TYR A 32 -24.56 17.89 17.06
N PRO A 33 -24.37 17.20 15.91
CA PRO A 33 -25.17 16.03 15.55
C PRO A 33 -24.94 14.86 16.52
N HIS A 34 -25.99 14.09 16.81
CA HIS A 34 -25.87 12.89 17.66
C HIS A 34 -25.06 11.79 16.94
N LEU A 35 -24.06 11.22 17.62
CA LEU A 35 -23.18 10.18 17.08
C LEU A 35 -23.91 8.87 16.71
N ASP A 36 -25.12 8.66 17.24
CA ASP A 36 -25.90 7.43 17.00
C ASP A 36 -26.40 7.30 15.55
N SER A 37 -26.41 8.36 14.75
CA SER A 37 -26.79 8.26 13.33
C SER A 37 -25.78 7.51 12.46
N PHE A 38 -24.60 7.17 13.00
CA PHE A 38 -23.55 6.44 12.30
C PHE A 38 -23.56 4.93 12.55
N TYR A 39 -24.27 4.46 13.58
CA TYR A 39 -24.46 3.03 13.84
C TYR A 39 -25.73 2.53 13.16
N LYS A 40 -25.65 2.34 11.84
CA LYS A 40 -26.57 1.44 11.15
C LYS A 40 -25.95 0.05 11.13
N GLU A 41 -26.50 -0.86 11.93
CA GLU A 41 -26.27 -2.29 11.73
C GLU A 41 -26.87 -2.68 10.37
N SER A 42 -26.00 -3.07 9.44
CA SER A 42 -26.36 -3.76 8.21
C SER A 42 -25.50 -5.03 8.16
N ASP A 43 -26.13 -6.19 8.37
CA ASP A 43 -25.52 -7.53 8.36
C ASP A 43 -25.14 -8.01 6.94
N ASP A 44 -24.79 -7.08 6.05
CA ASP A 44 -24.28 -7.36 4.72
C ASP A 44 -22.76 -7.16 4.73
N ASP A 45 -22.00 -8.24 4.54
CA ASP A 45 -20.54 -8.24 4.35
C ASP A 45 -20.12 -7.59 3.00
N GLU A 46 -20.61 -6.37 2.72
CA GLU A 46 -20.06 -5.55 1.65
C GLU A 46 -18.66 -5.08 2.04
N ASP A 47 -17.69 -5.51 1.23
CA ASP A 47 -16.25 -5.34 1.41
C ASP A 47 -15.91 -3.87 1.76
N PHE A 48 -15.63 -3.59 3.04
CA PHE A 48 -15.37 -2.22 3.53
C PHE A 48 -14.09 -1.61 2.93
N ASP A 49 -13.25 -2.43 2.28
CA ASP A 49 -12.17 -1.98 1.39
C ASP A 49 -12.70 -1.24 0.14
N SER A 50 -13.99 -1.27 -0.18
CA SER A 50 -14.62 -0.47 -1.27
C SER A 50 -14.92 0.98 -0.88
N ILE A 51 -15.05 1.28 0.41
CA ILE A 51 -15.10 2.64 0.99
C ILE A 51 -13.69 3.13 1.36
N ALA A 52 -12.65 2.38 0.99
CA ALA A 52 -11.32 2.94 0.85
C ALA A 52 -11.33 4.05 -0.21
N LEU A 53 -11.57 5.28 0.27
CA LEU A 53 -11.14 6.51 -0.37
C LEU A 53 -9.64 6.39 -0.60
N ASP A 54 -9.31 5.93 -1.81
CA ASP A 54 -8.11 6.22 -2.59
C ASP A 54 -6.97 6.79 -1.71
N GLU A 55 -6.16 5.89 -1.12
CA GLU A 55 -4.86 6.30 -0.56
C GLU A 55 -3.88 6.67 -1.68
N SER A 56 -4.17 6.27 -2.93
CA SER A 56 -3.72 7.02 -4.10
C SER A 56 -4.39 8.40 -4.08
N PRO A 57 -3.66 9.52 -4.21
CA PRO A 57 -4.29 10.82 -4.41
C PRO A 57 -5.31 10.74 -5.55
N SER A 58 -6.51 11.30 -5.37
CA SER A 58 -7.52 11.33 -6.43
C SER A 58 -7.00 12.18 -7.59
N PHE A 59 -6.30 11.54 -8.54
CA PHE A 59 -5.48 12.21 -9.53
C PHE A 59 -6.34 12.92 -10.58
N SER A 60 -6.69 14.17 -10.28
CA SER A 60 -7.19 15.09 -11.30
C SER A 60 -6.19 15.09 -12.49
N PRO A 61 -6.59 14.80 -13.74
CA PRO A 61 -5.64 14.53 -14.83
C PRO A 61 -4.81 15.73 -15.34
N ARG A 62 -4.70 16.81 -14.55
CA ARG A 62 -4.27 18.14 -15.00
C ARG A 62 -2.99 18.67 -14.36
N LEU A 63 -2.41 17.97 -13.38
CA LEU A 63 -1.03 18.23 -12.94
C LEU A 63 -0.07 17.19 -13.53
N LYS A 64 0.14 17.30 -14.84
CA LYS A 64 1.36 16.83 -15.51
C LYS A 64 2.56 17.65 -15.02
N ARG A 65 2.99 17.45 -13.77
CA ARG A 65 4.22 18.09 -13.25
C ARG A 65 5.46 17.26 -13.67
N TYR A 66 5.57 16.98 -14.96
CA TYR A 66 6.83 16.59 -15.59
C TYR A 66 7.66 17.87 -15.68
N LEU A 67 8.64 18.06 -14.79
CA LEU A 67 9.46 19.27 -14.76
C LEU A 67 10.95 18.94 -14.62
N PHE A 68 11.60 18.95 -15.78
CA PHE A 68 13.04 19.12 -16.05
C PHE A 68 13.97 17.88 -16.10
N PRO A 69 14.70 17.76 -17.22
CA PRO A 69 14.18 17.79 -18.60
C PRO A 69 13.55 16.43 -18.94
N GLN A 70 12.61 16.41 -19.88
CA GLN A 70 12.19 15.14 -20.48
C GLN A 70 13.43 14.49 -21.12
N LYS A 71 13.79 13.28 -20.67
CA LYS A 71 14.97 12.57 -21.20
C LYS A 71 14.87 12.48 -22.72
N GLU A 72 15.87 13.02 -23.40
CA GLU A 72 15.94 12.92 -24.86
C GLU A 72 16.50 11.56 -25.31
N PHE A 73 17.30 10.89 -24.47
CA PHE A 73 17.98 9.64 -24.80
C PHE A 73 17.73 8.55 -23.76
N VAL A 74 17.85 7.29 -24.18
CA VAL A 74 17.75 6.13 -23.29
C VAL A 74 19.00 6.09 -22.41
N GLU A 75 18.81 6.39 -21.13
CA GLU A 75 19.83 6.38 -20.09
C GLU A 75 19.32 5.71 -18.81
N ASP A 76 20.23 5.46 -17.87
CA ASP A 76 19.92 4.77 -16.61
C ASP A 76 18.84 5.53 -15.81
N LEU A 77 17.95 4.81 -15.11
CA LEU A 77 16.90 5.45 -14.30
C LEU A 77 17.51 6.22 -13.13
N ARG A 78 17.14 7.51 -12.99
CA ARG A 78 17.47 8.29 -11.79
C ARG A 78 16.65 7.77 -10.60
N PRO A 79 17.07 7.97 -9.34
CA PRO A 79 16.32 7.52 -8.16
C PRO A 79 14.85 8.00 -8.15
N GLU A 80 14.61 9.22 -8.66
CA GLU A 80 13.31 9.86 -8.75
C GLU A 80 12.34 9.11 -9.68
N GLU A 81 12.85 8.45 -10.73
CA GLU A 81 12.03 7.69 -11.69
C GLU A 81 11.69 6.27 -11.18
N VAL A 82 12.29 5.82 -10.08
CA VAL A 82 12.02 4.52 -9.46
C VAL A 82 10.94 4.68 -8.39
N ARG A 83 10.00 3.74 -8.34
CA ARG A 83 8.98 3.69 -7.29
C ARG A 83 9.06 2.39 -6.53
N TRP A 84 9.21 2.47 -5.22
CA TRP A 84 9.10 1.32 -4.32
C TRP A 84 7.64 1.08 -3.95
N PHE A 85 7.29 -0.18 -3.74
CA PHE A 85 5.95 -0.64 -3.39
C PHE A 85 6.00 -1.58 -2.20
N TYR A 86 4.89 -1.69 -1.47
CA TYR A 86 4.62 -2.73 -0.50
C TYR A 86 3.34 -3.49 -0.85
N LYS A 87 3.21 -4.70 -0.31
CA LYS A 87 2.04 -5.54 -0.48
C LYS A 87 1.66 -6.16 0.86
N THR A 88 0.39 -6.02 1.23
CA THR A 88 -0.23 -6.74 2.34
C THR A 88 -0.57 -8.16 1.88
N ASP A 89 -0.43 -9.16 2.75
CA ASP A 89 -0.69 -10.57 2.37
C ASP A 89 -2.12 -10.83 1.90
N LYS A 90 -3.07 -10.05 2.43
CA LYS A 90 -4.49 -10.06 2.00
C LYS A 90 -4.71 -9.35 0.66
N GLY A 91 -3.81 -8.42 0.29
CA GLY A 91 -3.90 -7.59 -0.90
C GLY A 91 -3.41 -8.30 -2.15
N LYS A 92 -4.17 -8.26 -3.24
CA LYS A 92 -3.73 -8.80 -4.55
C LYS A 92 -2.78 -7.85 -5.30
N LYS A 93 -2.90 -6.53 -5.06
CA LYS A 93 -2.17 -5.46 -5.73
C LYS A 93 -1.01 -4.91 -4.88
N TRP A 94 -0.04 -4.32 -5.55
CA TRP A 94 1.02 -3.52 -4.95
C TRP A 94 0.53 -2.09 -4.67
N SER A 95 0.86 -1.58 -3.48
CA SER A 95 0.64 -0.19 -3.06
C SER A 95 1.96 0.58 -3.13
N ALA A 96 1.97 1.76 -3.75
CA ALA A 96 3.18 2.57 -3.87
C ALA A 96 3.54 3.22 -2.52
N PHE A 97 4.83 3.28 -2.19
CA PHE A 97 5.31 4.23 -1.18
C PHE A 97 5.22 5.67 -1.73
N ILE A 98 5.04 6.64 -0.83
CA ILE A 98 5.15 8.08 -1.17
C ILE A 98 6.56 8.40 -1.69
N GLY A 99 6.71 9.53 -2.38
CA GLY A 99 7.96 9.93 -3.03
C GLY A 99 9.13 10.01 -2.06
N TYR A 100 8.94 10.60 -0.88
CA TYR A 100 9.97 10.71 0.14
C TYR A 100 10.48 9.34 0.64
N ASP A 101 9.56 8.43 0.94
CA ASP A 101 9.90 7.08 1.39
C ASP A 101 10.59 6.30 0.25
N SER A 102 10.03 6.35 -0.95
CA SER A 102 10.57 5.67 -2.14
C SER A 102 12.00 6.12 -2.48
N LEU A 103 12.28 7.43 -2.42
CA LEU A 103 13.64 7.96 -2.64
C LEU A 103 14.62 7.44 -1.59
N ARG A 104 14.24 7.46 -0.31
CA ARG A 104 15.12 7.00 0.77
C ARG A 104 15.43 5.50 0.64
N ILE A 105 14.42 4.68 0.31
CA ILE A 105 14.62 3.25 0.02
C ILE A 105 15.54 3.05 -1.19
N GLU A 106 15.33 3.79 -2.28
CA GLU A 106 16.14 3.68 -3.50
C GLU A 106 17.59 4.13 -3.29
N CYS A 107 17.83 5.23 -2.57
CA CYS A 107 19.18 5.68 -2.22
C CYS A 107 19.93 4.61 -1.41
N ARG A 108 19.26 4.01 -0.42
CA ARG A 108 19.82 2.94 0.40
C ARG A 108 20.08 1.66 -0.39
N TYR A 109 19.15 1.26 -1.26
CA TYR A 109 19.32 0.13 -2.17
C TYR A 109 20.53 0.31 -3.09
N ARG A 110 20.71 1.50 -3.67
CA ARG A 110 21.88 1.81 -4.49
C ARG A 110 23.18 1.80 -3.69
N ALA A 111 23.18 2.37 -2.48
CA ALA A 111 24.35 2.34 -1.59
C ALA A 111 24.77 0.91 -1.24
N LEU A 112 23.81 0.04 -0.89
CA LEU A 112 24.03 -1.39 -0.63
C LEU A 112 24.54 -2.18 -1.86
N GLY A 113 24.29 -1.67 -3.07
CA GLY A 113 24.79 -2.24 -4.33
C GLY A 113 26.20 -1.78 -4.73
N LEU A 114 26.81 -0.86 -3.98
CA LEU A 114 28.21 -0.46 -4.16
C LEU A 114 29.11 -1.36 -3.29
N ASN A 115 30.35 -1.59 -3.74
CA ASN A 115 31.37 -2.20 -2.89
C ASN A 115 31.70 -1.23 -1.74
N ASP A 116 31.32 -1.58 -0.51
CA ASP A 116 31.67 -0.80 0.68
C ASP A 116 33.13 -1.02 1.07
N GLU A 117 34.04 -0.38 0.33
CA GLU A 117 35.47 -0.34 0.67
C GLU A 117 35.75 0.50 1.95
N SER A 118 34.78 1.33 2.35
CA SER A 118 34.81 2.18 3.55
C SER A 118 34.46 1.44 4.84
N GLY A 119 33.52 0.48 4.80
CA GLY A 119 32.88 -0.10 5.99
C GLY A 119 31.86 0.82 6.67
N ASP A 120 31.46 1.91 6.01
CA ASP A 120 30.57 2.94 6.57
C ASP A 120 29.07 2.58 6.42
N ILE A 121 28.73 1.54 5.64
CA ILE A 121 27.34 1.15 5.40
C ILE A 121 26.88 0.14 6.47
N ASP A 122 26.27 0.63 7.55
CA ASP A 122 25.61 -0.24 8.55
C ASP A 122 24.53 -1.08 7.88
N LEU A 123 24.79 -2.36 7.64
CA LEU A 123 23.89 -3.30 6.96
C LEU A 123 22.55 -3.53 7.69
N ASN A 124 22.44 -3.15 8.97
CA ASN A 124 21.22 -3.27 9.78
C ASN A 124 20.38 -1.98 9.80
N ASP A 125 20.85 -0.90 9.18
CA ASP A 125 20.10 0.35 9.06
C ASP A 125 18.77 0.13 8.32
N LYS A 126 17.69 0.60 8.96
CA LYS A 126 16.30 0.46 8.51
C LYS A 126 15.66 1.81 8.31
N ILE A 127 14.85 1.90 7.26
CA ILE A 127 14.24 3.17 6.86
C ILE A 127 12.85 3.26 7.45
N LEU A 128 12.64 4.21 8.37
CA LEU A 128 11.30 4.59 8.80
C LEU A 128 10.48 5.15 7.62
N VAL A 129 9.32 4.55 7.36
CA VAL A 129 8.39 4.82 6.26
C VAL A 129 6.95 4.91 6.76
N ARG A 130 6.00 5.26 5.88
CA ARG A 130 4.56 5.36 6.16
C ARG A 130 4.28 6.24 7.39
N GLY A 131 4.93 7.40 7.44
CA GLY A 131 4.84 8.35 8.57
C GLY A 131 5.63 7.96 9.82
N GLY A 132 6.56 6.99 9.69
CA GLY A 132 7.36 6.47 10.82
C GLY A 132 6.67 5.35 11.60
N LEU A 133 5.56 4.82 11.08
CA LEU A 133 4.80 3.70 11.66
C LEU A 133 5.35 2.33 11.28
N TYR A 134 6.07 2.27 10.15
CA TYR A 134 6.70 1.07 9.62
C TYR A 134 8.17 1.35 9.34
N GLU A 135 8.98 0.30 9.29
CA GLU A 135 10.39 0.34 8.92
C GLU A 135 10.66 -0.63 7.76
N VAL A 136 11.54 -0.24 6.84
CA VAL A 136 11.96 -1.06 5.70
C VAL A 136 13.37 -1.58 5.92
N ASP A 137 13.52 -2.90 5.85
CA ASP A 137 14.78 -3.60 5.71
C ASP A 137 15.02 -3.88 4.21
N VAL A 138 15.88 -3.08 3.60
CA VAL A 138 16.16 -3.12 2.15
C VAL A 138 16.87 -4.41 1.76
N MET A 139 17.72 -4.96 2.64
CA MET A 139 18.46 -6.20 2.37
C MET A 139 17.54 -7.42 2.38
N LYS A 140 16.58 -7.46 3.30
CA LYS A 140 15.59 -8.55 3.39
C LYS A 140 14.40 -8.38 2.44
N ASN A 141 14.21 -7.20 1.85
CA ASN A 141 13.00 -6.82 1.10
C ASN A 141 11.71 -6.96 1.92
N LEU A 142 11.75 -6.47 3.17
CA LEU A 142 10.63 -6.54 4.12
C LEU A 142 10.30 -5.16 4.69
N CYS A 143 9.04 -4.96 5.03
CA CYS A 143 8.51 -3.76 5.68
C CYS A 143 7.69 -4.17 6.90
N THR A 144 8.14 -3.79 8.10
CA THR A 144 7.57 -4.25 9.37
C THR A 144 7.01 -3.08 10.19
N PRO A 145 5.93 -3.27 10.97
CA PRO A 145 5.45 -2.25 11.90
C PRO A 145 6.49 -1.96 13.00
N VAL A 146 6.56 -0.71 13.45
CA VAL A 146 7.51 -0.27 14.49
C VAL A 146 6.94 -0.40 15.91
N TYR A 147 5.65 -0.09 16.08
CA TYR A 147 5.04 0.07 17.41
C TYR A 147 4.08 -1.06 17.82
N TRP A 148 3.90 -2.07 16.97
CA TRP A 148 3.04 -3.23 17.23
C TRP A 148 3.54 -4.46 16.48
N THR A 149 2.95 -5.62 16.77
CA THR A 149 3.24 -6.88 16.06
C THR A 149 2.13 -7.18 15.06
N GLU A 150 2.50 -7.23 13.78
CA GLU A 150 1.72 -7.77 12.64
C GLU A 150 2.71 -8.52 11.73
N ASP A 151 2.19 -9.24 10.74
CA ASP A 151 2.99 -9.93 9.72
C ASP A 151 3.82 -8.95 8.88
N GLU A 152 4.97 -9.43 8.39
CA GLU A 152 5.92 -8.63 7.61
C GLU A 152 5.41 -8.40 6.19
N LEU A 153 5.39 -7.14 5.73
CA LEU A 153 4.94 -6.79 4.39
C LEU A 153 6.06 -7.00 3.37
N SER A 154 5.79 -7.75 2.29
CA SER A 154 6.69 -7.82 1.15
C SER A 154 6.82 -6.45 0.46
N ILE A 155 8.04 -6.08 0.04
CA ILE A 155 8.27 -4.89 -0.80
C ILE A 155 8.78 -5.26 -2.20
N CYS A 156 8.68 -4.32 -3.14
CA CYS A 156 9.14 -4.48 -4.51
C CYS A 156 9.68 -3.16 -5.07
N ARG A 157 10.81 -3.24 -5.78
CA ARG A 157 11.41 -2.14 -6.54
C ARG A 157 10.80 -2.09 -7.95
N GLY A 158 10.02 -1.06 -8.25
CA GLY A 158 9.38 -0.87 -9.55
C GLY A 158 10.24 -0.06 -10.52
N THR A 159 10.68 -0.69 -11.61
CA THR A 159 11.34 -0.02 -12.75
C THR A 159 10.54 -0.12 -14.06
N TRP A 160 9.75 -1.19 -14.22
CA TRP A 160 8.86 -1.41 -15.37
C TRP A 160 7.42 -1.64 -14.92
N PHE A 161 6.47 -0.98 -15.59
CA PHE A 161 5.08 -0.88 -15.16
C PHE A 161 4.09 -1.23 -16.27
N GLU A 162 2.95 -1.83 -15.92
CA GLU A 162 1.81 -1.95 -16.84
C GLU A 162 1.06 -0.61 -16.92
N GLU A 163 0.91 -0.09 -18.14
CA GLU A 163 0.22 1.19 -18.36
C GLU A 163 -1.26 1.10 -17.97
N GLY A 164 -1.76 2.15 -17.31
CA GLY A 164 -3.15 2.27 -16.86
C GLY A 164 -3.41 1.82 -15.43
N ASN A 165 -2.63 0.89 -14.88
CA ASN A 165 -2.72 0.48 -13.46
C ASN A 165 -1.44 0.74 -12.64
N TRP A 166 -0.32 1.02 -13.31
CA TRP A 166 0.99 1.32 -12.72
C TRP A 166 1.48 0.28 -11.70
N GLN A 167 1.06 -0.97 -11.87
CA GLN A 167 1.58 -2.09 -11.10
C GLN A 167 2.98 -2.47 -11.60
N PRO A 168 3.97 -2.68 -10.71
CA PRO A 168 5.30 -3.09 -11.11
C PRO A 168 5.27 -4.51 -11.67
N LEU A 169 6.10 -4.77 -12.69
CA LEU A 169 6.42 -6.13 -13.09
C LEU A 169 7.22 -6.82 -11.98
N PRO A 170 7.06 -8.15 -11.78
CA PRO A 170 7.88 -8.91 -10.84
C PRO A 170 9.39 -8.70 -11.08
N ASP A 171 10.14 -8.53 -10.01
CA ASP A 171 11.54 -8.05 -10.02
C ASP A 171 12.44 -8.80 -11.02
N GLY A 172 12.39 -10.13 -11.07
CA GLY A 172 13.18 -10.92 -12.02
C GLY A 172 12.88 -10.63 -13.49
N TYR A 173 11.62 -10.31 -13.83
CA TYR A 173 11.25 -9.87 -15.18
C TYR A 173 11.62 -8.40 -15.44
N SER A 174 11.43 -7.53 -14.44
CA SER A 174 11.77 -6.11 -14.51
C SER A 174 13.28 -5.90 -14.70
N SER A 175 14.10 -6.67 -13.98
CA SER A 175 15.56 -6.65 -14.09
C SER A 175 16.06 -7.17 -15.43
N GLN A 176 15.49 -8.27 -15.95
CA GLN A 176 15.85 -8.77 -17.29
C GLN A 176 15.42 -7.81 -18.41
N LEU A 177 14.24 -7.18 -18.30
CA LEU A 177 13.78 -6.14 -19.22
C LEU A 177 14.72 -4.93 -19.24
N GLU A 178 15.14 -4.48 -18.06
CA GLU A 178 16.05 -3.33 -17.93
C GLU A 178 17.43 -3.62 -18.55
N VAL A 179 18.02 -4.79 -18.25
CA VAL A 179 19.32 -5.18 -18.82
C VAL A 179 19.25 -5.23 -20.35
N GLU A 180 18.24 -5.86 -20.93
CA GLU A 180 18.11 -5.97 -22.39
C GLU A 180 17.83 -4.59 -23.03
N HIS A 181 16.91 -3.81 -22.46
CA HIS A 181 16.58 -2.49 -22.97
C HIS A 181 17.80 -1.55 -22.97
N MET A 182 18.58 -1.56 -21.89
CA MET A 182 19.81 -0.77 -21.81
C MET A 182 20.90 -1.32 -22.75
N ALA A 183 21.07 -2.64 -22.87
CA ALA A 183 22.02 -3.21 -23.82
C ALA A 183 21.67 -2.89 -25.29
N LYS A 184 20.37 -2.81 -25.61
CA LYS A 184 19.88 -2.60 -26.98
C LYS A 184 19.80 -1.13 -27.39
N PHE A 185 19.43 -0.23 -26.48
CA PHE A 185 19.01 1.13 -26.85
C PHE A 185 19.78 2.26 -26.13
N LYS A 186 20.72 1.99 -25.21
CA LYS A 186 21.43 3.06 -24.45
C LYS A 186 22.08 4.08 -25.39
N GLY A 187 21.75 5.36 -25.19
CA GLY A 187 22.20 6.48 -26.02
C GLY A 187 21.37 6.73 -27.30
N GLU A 188 20.40 5.88 -27.64
CA GLU A 188 19.43 6.17 -28.70
C GLU A 188 18.37 7.17 -28.21
N LYS A 189 17.77 7.92 -29.14
CA LYS A 189 16.73 8.91 -28.82
C LYS A 189 15.46 8.24 -28.30
N LEU A 190 14.87 8.77 -27.24
CA LEU A 190 13.57 8.35 -26.72
C LEU A 190 12.46 8.79 -27.66
N VAL A 191 11.67 7.82 -28.12
CA VAL A 191 10.59 7.97 -29.10
C VAL A 191 9.37 7.24 -28.56
N ASP A 192 8.42 8.00 -28.04
CA ASP A 192 7.14 7.56 -27.45
C ASP A 192 6.10 7.14 -28.51
N SER A 193 6.44 7.30 -29.79
CA SER A 193 5.66 6.79 -30.93
C SER A 193 6.57 6.67 -32.16
N ALA A 194 6.81 5.46 -32.65
CA ALA A 194 7.41 5.28 -33.97
C ALA A 194 6.50 5.94 -35.03
N PRO A 195 7.05 6.55 -36.11
CA PRO A 195 6.26 7.06 -37.22
C PRO A 195 5.33 5.98 -37.76
N ASP A 196 4.04 6.29 -37.89
CA ASP A 196 3.08 5.32 -38.41
C ASP A 196 3.45 4.89 -39.84
N PRO A 197 3.60 3.59 -40.11
CA PRO A 197 3.95 3.14 -41.45
C PRO A 197 2.81 3.45 -42.43
N PRO A 198 3.11 3.85 -43.69
CA PRO A 198 2.09 4.21 -44.68
C PRO A 198 1.03 3.11 -44.92
N LYS A 199 1.39 1.84 -44.70
CA LYS A 199 0.52 0.67 -44.62
C LYS A 199 1.11 -0.38 -43.67
N GLY A 200 0.27 -1.05 -42.88
CA GLY A 200 0.65 -2.20 -42.06
C GLY A 200 0.72 -1.90 -40.55
N SER A 201 1.03 -2.92 -39.75
CA SER A 201 1.37 -2.74 -38.33
C SER A 201 2.79 -2.21 -38.17
N LYS A 202 3.04 -1.39 -37.15
CA LYS A 202 4.40 -0.96 -36.78
C LYS A 202 5.33 -2.18 -36.66
N PRO A 203 6.58 -2.10 -37.19
CA PRO A 203 7.53 -3.20 -37.10
C PRO A 203 7.96 -3.42 -35.64
N VAL A 204 8.25 -4.66 -35.29
CA VAL A 204 8.90 -4.99 -34.01
C VAL A 204 10.41 -4.87 -34.24
N ILE A 205 11.05 -3.89 -33.58
CA ILE A 205 12.47 -3.58 -33.73
C ILE A 205 13.35 -4.39 -32.77
N HIS A 206 12.75 -4.93 -31.70
CA HIS A 206 13.38 -5.83 -30.74
C HIS A 206 12.30 -6.64 -30.00
N ASN A 207 12.64 -7.84 -29.53
CA ASN A 207 11.73 -8.74 -28.82
C ASN A 207 12.51 -9.56 -27.79
N ILE A 208 11.91 -9.80 -26.63
CA ILE A 208 12.32 -10.87 -25.72
C ILE A 208 11.16 -11.77 -25.34
N LYS A 209 11.46 -13.06 -25.12
CA LYS A 209 10.49 -14.08 -24.77
C LYS A 209 10.76 -14.67 -23.40
N PHE A 210 9.76 -14.59 -22.53
CA PHE A 210 9.70 -15.28 -21.25
C PHE A 210 8.85 -16.56 -21.37
N LYS A 211 8.76 -17.32 -20.28
CA LYS A 211 7.97 -18.55 -20.19
C LYS A 211 6.49 -18.35 -20.51
N ASP A 212 5.88 -17.30 -19.93
CA ASP A 212 4.43 -17.10 -19.94
C ASP A 212 3.97 -15.87 -20.76
N PHE A 213 4.91 -15.07 -21.28
CA PHE A 213 4.66 -13.89 -22.10
C PHE A 213 5.88 -13.52 -22.96
N HIS A 214 5.70 -12.64 -23.94
CA HIS A 214 6.82 -11.93 -24.60
C HIS A 214 6.62 -10.41 -24.51
N VAL A 215 7.70 -9.67 -24.78
CA VAL A 215 7.69 -8.21 -24.88
C VAL A 215 8.25 -7.81 -26.24
N ASP A 216 7.51 -6.98 -26.97
CA ASP A 216 7.92 -6.37 -28.24
C ASP A 216 8.23 -4.88 -28.01
N TRP A 217 9.30 -4.39 -28.63
CA TRP A 217 9.55 -2.96 -28.82
C TRP A 217 9.20 -2.60 -30.26
N ASN A 218 8.41 -1.54 -30.42
CA ASN A 218 8.13 -0.89 -31.70
C ASN A 218 8.91 0.44 -31.84
N ALA A 219 9.29 1.05 -30.72
CA ALA A 219 10.20 2.18 -30.60
C ALA A 219 10.96 2.09 -29.26
N THR A 220 11.82 3.07 -28.96
CA THR A 220 12.56 3.13 -27.70
C THR A 220 11.66 3.34 -26.46
N ASP A 221 10.49 3.99 -26.58
CA ASP A 221 9.48 4.10 -25.50
C ASP A 221 8.08 3.57 -25.94
N GLU A 222 8.02 2.78 -27.02
CA GLU A 222 6.80 2.10 -27.49
C GLU A 222 6.95 0.58 -27.34
N ILE A 223 6.46 0.05 -26.22
CA ILE A 223 6.83 -1.27 -25.68
C ILE A 223 5.56 -2.01 -25.22
N TYR A 224 5.36 -3.26 -25.64
CA TYR A 224 4.14 -4.02 -25.37
C TYR A 224 4.41 -5.44 -24.86
N LYS A 225 3.71 -5.81 -23.78
CA LYS A 225 3.68 -7.15 -23.19
C LYS A 225 2.51 -7.96 -23.74
N TYR A 226 2.77 -9.18 -24.21
CA TYR A 226 1.77 -10.10 -24.74
C TYR A 226 1.76 -11.43 -23.97
N ASN A 227 0.68 -11.69 -23.23
CA ASN A 227 0.51 -12.92 -22.45
C ASN A 227 0.32 -14.15 -23.36
N GLU A 228 1.10 -15.22 -23.15
CA GLU A 228 1.11 -16.47 -23.92
C GLU A 228 0.41 -17.66 -23.23
N SER A 229 -0.17 -17.46 -22.05
CA SER A 229 -0.93 -18.49 -21.33
C SER A 229 -2.06 -19.11 -22.18
N VAL A 230 -2.45 -20.35 -21.84
CA VAL A 230 -3.41 -21.15 -22.62
C VAL A 230 -4.79 -20.45 -22.72
N SER A 231 -5.26 -19.85 -21.64
CA SER A 231 -6.48 -19.02 -21.62
C SER A 231 -6.36 -17.78 -22.53
N SER A 232 -5.18 -17.13 -22.54
CA SER A 232 -4.90 -15.99 -23.42
C SER A 232 -4.88 -16.37 -24.89
N LYS A 233 -4.45 -17.58 -25.25
CA LYS A 233 -4.46 -18.09 -26.64
C LYS A 233 -5.88 -18.21 -27.19
N LEU A 234 -6.83 -18.74 -26.42
CA LEU A 234 -8.24 -18.83 -26.80
C LEU A 234 -8.88 -17.45 -26.98
N MET A 235 -8.68 -16.55 -26.00
CA MET A 235 -9.18 -15.17 -26.07
C MET A 235 -8.59 -14.36 -27.24
N ARG A 236 -7.33 -14.62 -27.60
CA ARG A 236 -6.66 -13.99 -28.75
C ARG A 236 -7.31 -14.38 -30.08
N ASN A 237 -7.63 -15.67 -30.27
CA ASN A 237 -8.29 -16.15 -31.48
C ASN A 237 -9.68 -15.50 -31.66
N VAL A 238 -10.47 -15.40 -30.58
CA VAL A 238 -11.80 -14.77 -30.60
C VAL A 238 -11.74 -13.27 -30.88
N ARG A 239 -10.74 -12.56 -30.34
CA ARG A 239 -10.55 -11.12 -30.64
C ARG A 239 -10.04 -10.89 -32.06
N GLN A 240 -9.18 -11.75 -32.58
CA GLN A 240 -8.68 -11.68 -33.95
C GLN A 240 -9.78 -11.93 -34.98
N SER A 241 -10.72 -12.86 -34.74
CA SER A 241 -11.86 -13.08 -35.64
C SER A 241 -12.87 -11.91 -35.66
N LEU A 242 -12.85 -11.01 -34.67
CA LEU A 242 -13.63 -9.77 -34.64
C LEU A 242 -12.86 -8.54 -35.16
N GLY A 243 -11.64 -8.72 -35.70
CA GLY A 243 -10.86 -7.63 -36.29
C GLY A 243 -10.19 -6.69 -35.29
N TRP A 244 -10.26 -6.96 -33.98
CA TRP A 244 -9.51 -6.20 -32.99
C TRP A 244 -8.02 -6.57 -33.06
N GLN A 245 -7.15 -5.55 -33.10
CA GLN A 245 -5.70 -5.74 -33.18
C GLN A 245 -5.14 -6.45 -31.93
N LYS A 246 -3.89 -6.95 -32.03
CA LYS A 246 -3.21 -7.66 -30.94
C LYS A 246 -3.25 -6.83 -29.65
N SER A 247 -4.06 -7.24 -28.68
CA SER A 247 -4.23 -6.57 -27.39
C SER A 247 -3.04 -6.85 -26.46
N GLY A 248 -1.91 -6.20 -26.73
CA GLY A 248 -0.77 -6.14 -25.81
C GLY A 248 -1.02 -5.12 -24.72
N THR A 249 -0.55 -5.37 -23.51
CA THR A 249 -0.52 -4.36 -22.44
C THR A 249 0.71 -3.49 -22.67
N ARG A 250 0.55 -2.18 -22.84
CA ARG A 250 1.69 -1.27 -22.96
C ARG A 250 2.49 -1.28 -21.66
N LEU A 251 3.81 -1.29 -21.77
CA LEU A 251 4.72 -1.11 -20.66
C LEU A 251 5.27 0.31 -20.64
N ARG A 252 5.54 0.83 -19.45
CA ARG A 252 6.23 2.10 -19.22
C ARG A 252 7.49 1.85 -18.38
N ARG A 253 8.61 2.43 -18.79
CA ARG A 253 9.87 2.42 -18.04
C ARG A 253 9.93 3.67 -17.16
N GLY A 254 10.26 3.48 -15.88
CA GLY A 254 10.12 4.52 -14.86
C GLY A 254 8.65 4.75 -14.45
N PHE A 255 8.44 5.26 -13.25
CA PHE A 255 7.09 5.50 -12.70
C PHE A 255 6.46 6.78 -13.26
N CYS A 256 5.13 6.88 -13.24
CA CYS A 256 4.38 8.01 -13.78
C CYS A 256 4.61 9.36 -13.08
N MET A 257 5.17 9.33 -11.88
CA MET A 257 5.42 10.50 -11.06
C MET A 257 6.79 10.36 -10.42
N GLU A 258 7.63 11.37 -10.63
CA GLU A 258 8.91 11.46 -9.93
C GLU A 258 8.69 11.41 -8.41
N ALA A 259 9.49 10.59 -7.74
CA ALA A 259 9.59 10.58 -6.30
C ALA A 259 10.38 11.84 -5.89
N VAL A 260 9.82 12.63 -4.96
CA VAL A 260 10.41 13.90 -4.52
C VAL A 260 10.55 13.94 -3.01
N MET A 261 11.60 14.60 -2.51
CA MET A 261 11.88 14.64 -1.07
C MET A 261 10.85 15.44 -0.26
N ASP A 262 10.07 16.31 -0.90
CA ASP A 262 9.03 17.11 -0.24
C ASP A 262 7.69 16.37 -0.11
N ASP A 263 7.53 15.19 -0.72
CA ASP A 263 6.34 14.33 -0.59
C ASP A 263 6.35 13.59 0.75
N LYS A 264 6.31 14.35 1.84
CA LYS A 264 6.33 13.87 3.23
C LYS A 264 4.96 13.98 3.88
N PRO A 265 4.62 13.10 4.86
CA PRO A 265 3.47 13.32 5.73
C PRO A 265 3.68 14.58 6.57
N PRO A 266 2.60 15.27 6.97
CA PRO A 266 2.66 16.40 7.91
C PRO A 266 3.36 16.05 9.24
N ASP A 267 3.87 17.06 9.93
CA ASP A 267 4.60 16.85 11.18
C ASP A 267 3.67 16.36 12.30
N VAL A 268 4.12 15.37 13.06
CA VAL A 268 3.36 14.84 14.21
C VAL A 268 3.38 15.86 15.35
N CYS A 269 2.22 16.43 15.64
CA CYS A 269 2.06 17.44 16.70
C CYS A 269 1.30 16.91 17.93
N HIS A 270 0.56 15.80 17.78
CA HIS A 270 -0.14 15.12 18.86
C HIS A 270 0.04 13.61 18.72
N LEU A 271 0.17 12.91 19.84
CA LEU A 271 0.26 11.45 19.90
C LEU A 271 -0.92 10.90 20.72
N VAL A 272 -1.68 9.97 20.14
CA VAL A 272 -2.88 9.38 20.71
C VAL A 272 -2.66 7.88 20.89
N PHE A 273 -2.58 7.43 22.14
CA PHE A 273 -2.49 6.00 22.46
C PHE A 273 -3.88 5.39 22.51
N VAL A 274 -4.13 4.39 21.67
CA VAL A 274 -5.42 3.69 21.58
C VAL A 274 -5.31 2.37 22.34
N ILE A 275 -5.99 2.31 23.49
CA ILE A 275 -5.91 1.20 24.45
C ILE A 275 -7.26 0.49 24.50
N HIS A 276 -7.25 -0.84 24.47
CA HIS A 276 -8.48 -1.62 24.60
C HIS A 276 -9.01 -1.69 26.05
N GLY A 277 -10.33 -1.78 26.19
CA GLY A 277 -11.00 -1.89 27.48
C GLY A 277 -10.65 -3.16 28.28
N ILE A 278 -10.95 -3.13 29.58
CA ILE A 278 -10.83 -4.28 30.49
C ILE A 278 -11.99 -5.24 30.23
N GLY A 279 -11.70 -6.55 30.22
CA GLY A 279 -12.71 -7.62 30.17
C GLY A 279 -12.94 -8.24 28.79
N GLN A 280 -12.59 -7.56 27.71
CA GLN A 280 -12.68 -8.14 26.37
C GLN A 280 -11.54 -9.16 26.14
N LYS A 281 -11.87 -10.30 25.53
CA LYS A 281 -10.90 -11.20 24.88
C LYS A 281 -10.70 -10.68 23.46
N MET A 282 -9.69 -9.85 23.26
CA MET A 282 -9.34 -9.32 21.95
C MET A 282 -8.08 -10.02 21.43
N ASP A 283 -8.17 -10.53 20.20
CA ASP A 283 -6.99 -10.88 19.42
C ASP A 283 -6.17 -9.61 19.12
N THR A 284 -4.85 -9.74 19.04
CA THR A 284 -3.93 -8.59 18.84
C THR A 284 -4.30 -7.74 17.63
N GLY A 285 -4.72 -8.37 16.53
CA GLY A 285 -5.15 -7.66 15.31
C GLY A 285 -6.39 -6.77 15.52
N SER A 286 -7.20 -7.01 16.56
CA SER A 286 -8.41 -6.22 16.82
C SER A 286 -8.06 -4.79 17.28
N ILE A 287 -7.08 -4.61 18.18
CA ILE A 287 -6.69 -3.24 18.61
C ILE A 287 -5.94 -2.49 17.51
N VAL A 288 -5.13 -3.18 16.68
CA VAL A 288 -4.45 -2.54 15.53
C VAL A 288 -5.47 -2.10 14.47
N ARG A 289 -6.44 -2.96 14.13
CA ARG A 289 -7.52 -2.62 13.20
C ARG A 289 -8.35 -1.44 13.72
N CYS A 290 -8.87 -1.51 14.95
CA CYS A 290 -9.64 -0.41 15.54
C CYS A 290 -8.85 0.91 15.60
N THR A 291 -7.52 0.85 15.76
CA THR A 291 -6.66 2.04 15.72
C THR A 291 -6.52 2.60 14.30
N LYS A 292 -6.38 1.74 13.28
CA LYS A 292 -6.41 2.13 11.86
C LYS A 292 -7.75 2.78 11.51
N ASP A 293 -8.85 2.15 11.92
CA ASP A 293 -10.22 2.61 11.67
C ASP A 293 -10.46 3.99 12.33
N LEU A 294 -10.07 4.15 13.60
CA LEU A 294 -10.13 5.45 14.30
C LEU A 294 -9.27 6.52 13.63
N ARG A 295 -8.03 6.20 13.23
CA ARG A 295 -7.14 7.12 12.50
C ARG A 295 -7.82 7.62 11.22
N GLN A 296 -8.45 6.73 10.46
CA GLN A 296 -9.13 7.06 9.21
C GLN A 296 -10.40 7.90 9.43
N CYS A 297 -11.21 7.57 10.45
CA CYS A 297 -12.38 8.36 10.84
C CYS A 297 -11.97 9.78 11.25
N VAL A 298 -10.93 9.95 12.08
CA VAL A 298 -10.44 11.28 12.48
C VAL A 298 -9.88 12.05 11.28
N LYS A 299 -9.13 11.41 10.38
CA LYS A 299 -8.63 12.03 9.14
C LYS A 299 -9.78 12.54 8.26
N TYR A 300 -10.82 11.74 8.07
CA TYR A 300 -12.02 12.13 7.31
C TYR A 300 -12.77 13.29 7.96
N MET A 301 -12.98 13.24 9.28
CA MET A 301 -13.63 14.34 10.02
C MET A 301 -12.82 15.62 9.97
N SER A 302 -11.48 15.55 10.11
CA SER A 302 -10.58 16.70 10.02
C SER A 302 -10.72 17.40 8.67
N ALA A 303 -10.52 16.69 7.57
CA ALA A 303 -10.59 17.27 6.22
C ALA A 303 -11.98 17.84 5.87
N LYS A 304 -13.06 17.29 6.45
CA LYS A 304 -14.44 17.71 6.17
C LYS A 304 -14.95 18.85 7.04
N MET A 305 -14.57 18.87 8.32
CA MET A 305 -15.12 19.78 9.34
C MET A 305 -14.14 20.87 9.77
N PHE A 306 -12.84 20.66 9.55
CA PHE A 306 -11.74 21.49 10.03
C PHE A 306 -10.65 21.73 8.94
N PRO A 307 -11.03 22.08 7.69
CA PRO A 307 -10.09 22.16 6.55
C PRO A 307 -8.98 23.21 6.75
N GLU A 308 -9.16 24.18 7.64
CA GLU A 308 -8.12 25.14 8.02
C GLU A 308 -6.92 24.48 8.73
N PHE A 309 -7.10 23.32 9.37
CA PHE A 309 -6.01 22.58 10.01
C PHE A 309 -5.12 21.84 9.01
N ASP A 310 -5.66 21.44 7.85
CA ASP A 310 -4.87 20.78 6.79
C ASP A 310 -3.78 21.73 6.23
N HIS A 311 -4.02 23.05 6.26
CA HIS A 311 -3.03 24.07 5.88
C HIS A 311 -1.90 24.25 6.92
N ALA A 312 -2.03 23.72 8.13
CA ALA A 312 -1.05 23.93 9.20
C ALA A 312 0.16 22.97 9.13
N ASN A 313 0.21 22.07 8.13
CA ASN A 313 1.18 20.99 7.96
C ASN A 313 1.44 20.18 9.26
N LYS A 314 0.35 19.83 9.96
CA LYS A 314 0.35 19.15 11.25
C LYS A 314 -0.59 17.95 11.22
N ARG A 315 -0.26 16.89 11.97
CA ARG A 315 -1.14 15.72 12.16
C ARG A 315 -1.08 15.17 13.58
N ALA A 316 -2.18 14.54 13.99
CA ALA A 316 -2.17 13.59 15.10
C ALA A 316 -1.73 12.21 14.59
N GLU A 317 -0.92 11.50 15.38
CA GLU A 317 -0.61 10.10 15.16
C GLU A 317 -1.31 9.22 16.21
N PHE A 318 -1.80 8.06 15.78
CA PHE A 318 -2.54 7.12 16.59
C PHE A 318 -1.74 5.82 16.71
N LEU A 319 -1.42 5.38 17.92
CA LEU A 319 -0.64 4.17 18.17
C LEU A 319 -1.46 3.13 18.96
N PRO A 320 -1.57 1.89 18.48
CA PRO A 320 -2.26 0.82 19.22
C PRO A 320 -1.42 0.40 20.42
N VAL A 321 -2.06 0.19 21.58
CA VAL A 321 -1.40 -0.27 22.80
C VAL A 321 -2.10 -1.51 23.35
N GLN A 322 -1.42 -2.65 23.28
CA GLN A 322 -1.88 -3.91 23.87
C GLN A 322 -1.34 -4.07 25.29
N TRP A 323 -2.09 -3.59 26.29
CA TRP A 323 -1.64 -3.61 27.69
C TRP A 323 -1.54 -5.01 28.33
N ARG A 324 -1.96 -6.06 27.62
CA ARG A 324 -1.87 -7.47 28.04
C ARG A 324 -0.70 -8.25 27.43
N SER A 325 0.20 -7.61 26.68
CA SER A 325 1.43 -8.26 26.21
C SER A 325 2.30 -8.68 27.41
N SER A 326 2.70 -9.95 27.49
CA SER A 326 3.53 -10.46 28.58
C SER A 326 4.87 -9.72 28.67
N LEU A 327 5.07 -8.98 29.76
CA LEU A 327 6.32 -8.30 30.07
C LEU A 327 7.41 -9.33 30.40
N LYS A 328 8.31 -9.60 29.46
CA LYS A 328 9.52 -10.40 29.72
C LYS A 328 10.55 -9.56 30.48
N LEU A 329 10.56 -9.74 31.80
CA LEU A 329 11.61 -9.22 32.68
C LEU A 329 12.75 -10.23 32.75
N ASP A 330 13.59 -10.25 31.71
CA ASP A 330 14.74 -11.16 31.62
C ASP A 330 15.86 -10.73 32.59
N GLY A 331 15.71 -11.10 33.87
CA GLY A 331 16.65 -10.75 34.95
C GLY A 331 16.86 -11.85 36.00
N GLY A 332 16.22 -13.01 35.86
CA GLY A 332 16.34 -14.14 36.78
C GLY A 332 17.25 -15.23 36.24
N LYS A 333 18.53 -15.26 36.66
CA LYS A 333 19.32 -16.50 36.64
C LYS A 333 18.81 -17.41 37.76
N SER A 334 18.50 -18.66 37.43
CA SER A 334 18.29 -19.75 38.38
C SER A 334 19.16 -20.93 37.97
#